data_AF-A0A3A8PPP2-F1
#
_entry.id   AF-A0A3A8PPP2-F1
#
_cell.length_a   1.000
_cell.length_b   1.000
_cell.length_c   1.000
_cell.angle_alpha   90.00
_cell.angle_beta   90.00
_cell.angle_gamma   90.00
#
_symmetry.space_group_name_H-M   'P 1'
#
loop_
_entity.id
_entity.type
_entity.pdbx_description
1 polymer ?
#
loop_
_entity_poly.entity_id
_entity_poly.type
_entity_poly.pdbx_seq_one_letter_code
_entity_poly.pdbx_strand_id
1 'polypeptide(L)'
;MKKLLLGLMLAAVPLMGCGAGMEESSPDSVQTVVTESGQSLNLDFGPMSSEEPLASMGDSSGDVSAMGAGCWVTLLYCRDPRYNGWATCQQNGKCSLQQFKDNCIALYNKTC
;
A
#
# COMPACT_ATOMS: atom_id res chain seq x y z
N MET A 1 -4.13 43.40 -53.57
CA MET A 1 -5.23 42.60 -52.97
C MET A 1 -4.71 41.95 -51.71
N LYS A 2 -5.44 42.09 -50.59
CA LYS A 2 -5.22 41.31 -49.37
C LYS A 2 -5.51 39.83 -49.67
N LYS A 3 -4.80 38.92 -48.98
CA LYS A 3 -5.31 37.78 -48.19
C LYS A 3 -4.25 36.65 -48.16
N LEU A 4 -3.68 36.34 -46.98
CA LEU A 4 -4.10 35.23 -46.08
C LEU A 4 -3.60 33.87 -46.63
N LEU A 5 -3.02 32.91 -45.92
CA LEU A 5 -2.91 32.58 -44.50
C LEU A 5 -1.99 31.35 -44.36
N LEU A 6 -1.46 31.20 -43.14
CA LEU A 6 -1.13 29.95 -42.45
C LEU A 6 0.00 29.07 -43.01
N GLY A 7 1.17 29.26 -42.41
CA GLY A 7 2.23 28.26 -42.38
C GLY A 7 1.83 27.01 -41.57
N LEU A 8 2.28 25.89 -42.12
CA LEU A 8 2.55 24.58 -41.53
C LEU A 8 2.12 24.36 -40.07
N MET A 9 1.07 23.56 -39.91
CA MET A 9 0.92 22.64 -38.78
C MET A 9 1.93 21.50 -38.95
N LEU A 10 2.75 21.24 -37.93
CA LEU A 10 3.36 19.93 -37.60
C LEU A 10 4.05 20.05 -36.23
N ALA A 11 3.26 20.18 -35.17
CA ALA A 11 3.73 19.90 -33.82
C ALA A 11 3.52 18.41 -33.55
N ALA A 12 4.57 17.63 -33.81
CA ALA A 12 4.71 16.28 -33.29
C ALA A 12 5.08 16.37 -31.81
N VAL A 13 4.13 16.12 -30.92
CA VAL A 13 4.41 15.63 -29.57
C VAL A 13 3.42 14.49 -29.29
N PRO A 14 3.79 13.24 -29.60
CA PRO A 14 3.06 12.11 -29.10
C PRO A 14 3.45 11.90 -27.63
N LEU A 15 2.46 11.46 -26.85
CA LEU A 15 2.59 10.83 -25.53
C LEU A 15 2.82 11.77 -24.34
N MET A 16 1.78 12.51 -23.96
CA MET A 16 1.37 12.43 -22.56
C MET A 16 0.93 10.99 -22.31
N GLY A 17 1.89 10.14 -21.94
CA GLY A 17 1.60 8.96 -21.18
C GLY A 17 1.00 9.42 -19.86
N CYS A 18 -0.33 9.48 -19.78
CA CYS A 18 -1.00 9.34 -18.49
C CYS A 18 -0.55 7.96 -18.00
N GLY A 19 0.40 8.00 -17.07
CA GLY A 19 1.09 6.83 -16.55
C GLY A 19 0.07 5.77 -16.14
N ALA A 20 0.43 4.54 -16.46
CA ALA A 20 -0.25 3.35 -16.01
C ALA A 20 -0.61 3.45 -14.51
N GLY A 21 -1.84 3.06 -14.21
CA GLY A 21 -2.24 2.48 -12.94
C GLY A 21 -1.65 3.13 -11.69
N MET A 22 -2.21 4.27 -11.29
CA MET A 22 -2.32 4.53 -9.86
C MET A 22 -3.67 3.95 -9.46
N GLU A 23 -3.68 2.69 -9.03
CA GLU A 23 -4.72 2.25 -8.10
C GLU A 23 -4.66 3.26 -6.95
N GLU A 24 -5.64 4.17 -6.93
CA GLU A 24 -5.80 5.12 -5.84
C GLU A 24 -6.07 4.29 -4.59
N SER A 25 -5.02 4.00 -3.82
CA SER A 25 -5.13 3.61 -2.42
C SER A 25 -5.93 4.73 -1.76
N SER A 26 -7.24 4.53 -1.67
CA SER A 26 -8.18 5.56 -1.22
C SER A 26 -7.76 5.98 0.18
N PRO A 27 -7.55 7.28 0.45
CA PRO A 27 -7.05 7.74 1.75
C PRO A 27 -7.97 7.33 2.91
N ASP A 28 -9.24 7.03 2.64
CA ASP A 28 -10.20 6.48 3.59
C ASP A 28 -9.89 5.04 4.06
N SER A 29 -8.97 4.34 3.39
CA SER A 29 -8.60 2.96 3.71
C SER A 29 -7.32 2.85 4.53
N VAL A 30 -6.58 3.95 4.76
CA VAL A 30 -5.29 3.91 5.47
C VAL A 30 -5.40 4.62 6.81
N GLN A 31 -5.07 3.90 7.89
CA GLN A 31 -4.97 4.47 9.22
C GLN A 31 -3.50 4.50 9.68
N THR A 32 -3.01 5.68 10.04
CA THR A 32 -1.71 5.79 10.69
C THR A 32 -1.84 5.59 12.20
N VAL A 33 -0.99 4.74 12.75
CA VAL A 33 -0.85 4.52 14.19
C VAL A 33 0.58 4.84 14.62
N VAL A 34 0.71 5.40 15.82
CA VAL A 34 2.01 5.59 16.48
C VAL A 34 2.15 4.52 17.57
N THR A 35 3.25 3.78 17.53
CA THR A 35 3.58 2.77 18.56
C THR A 35 4.01 3.45 19.86
N GLU A 36 4.08 2.68 20.95
CA GLU A 36 4.64 3.17 22.21
C GLU A 36 6.12 3.58 22.09
N SER A 37 6.85 2.99 21.14
CA SER A 37 8.23 3.35 20.80
C SER A 37 8.35 4.63 19.94
N GLY A 38 7.23 5.28 19.61
CA GLY A 38 7.20 6.51 18.81
C GLY A 38 7.31 6.27 17.29
N GLN A 39 7.09 5.04 16.83
CA GLN A 39 7.18 4.70 15.42
C GLN A 39 5.83 4.84 14.72
N SER A 40 5.84 5.52 13.57
CA SER A 40 4.64 5.65 12.74
C SER A 40 4.53 4.47 11.75
N LEU A 41 3.37 3.83 11.76
CA LEU A 41 3.02 2.71 10.90
C LEU A 41 1.67 3.00 10.22
N ASN A 42 1.53 2.60 8.96
CA ASN A 42 0.28 2.62 8.24
C ASN A 42 -0.36 1.24 8.25
N LEU A 43 -1.62 1.21 8.65
CA LEU A 43 -2.52 0.08 8.55
C LEU A 43 -3.41 0.33 7.34
N ASP A 44 -3.10 -0.33 6.23
CA ASP A 44 -3.86 -0.24 4.99
C ASP A 44 -4.94 -1.34 4.98
N PHE A 45 -6.19 -0.90 5.03
CA PHE A 45 -7.42 -1.71 4.99
C PHE A 45 -7.96 -1.87 3.57
N GLY A 46 -7.24 -1.37 2.56
CA GLY A 46 -7.54 -1.59 1.16
C GLY A 46 -7.46 -3.07 0.78
N PRO A 47 -7.89 -3.42 -0.45
CA PRO A 47 -7.73 -4.76 -0.97
C PRO A 47 -6.24 -5.15 -0.93
N MET A 48 -5.97 -6.44 -0.68
CA MET A 48 -4.60 -6.97 -0.69
C MET A 48 -3.93 -6.63 -2.03
N SER A 49 -2.80 -5.95 -1.93
CA SER A 49 -1.99 -5.54 -3.05
C SER A 49 -1.39 -6.76 -3.77
N SER A 50 -1.16 -6.60 -5.07
CA SER A 50 -0.37 -7.56 -5.85
C SER A 50 1.15 -7.35 -5.70
N GLU A 51 1.55 -6.35 -4.90
CA GLU A 51 2.95 -6.10 -4.54
C GLU A 51 3.55 -7.29 -3.78
N GLU A 52 4.82 -7.59 -4.06
CA GLU A 52 5.50 -8.69 -3.37
C GLU A 52 5.72 -8.35 -1.88
N PRO A 53 5.26 -9.20 -0.95
CA PRO A 53 5.36 -8.93 0.48
C PRO A 53 6.82 -9.03 0.96
N LEU A 54 7.25 -8.09 1.81
CA LEU A 54 8.54 -8.18 2.50
C LEU A 54 8.52 -9.29 3.57
N ALA A 55 7.40 -9.39 4.28
CA ALA A 55 7.15 -10.43 5.25
C ALA A 55 5.65 -10.57 5.49
N SER A 56 5.22 -11.71 6.02
CA SER A 56 3.82 -11.93 6.40
C SER A 56 3.73 -12.77 7.67
N MET A 57 2.66 -12.56 8.43
CA MET A 57 2.36 -13.28 9.66
C MET A 57 0.85 -13.48 9.80
N GLY A 58 0.47 -14.68 10.22
CA GLY A 58 -0.87 -15.00 10.69
C GLY A 58 -0.90 -15.16 12.21
N ASP A 59 -2.09 -15.13 12.79
CA ASP A 59 -2.29 -15.37 14.23
C ASP A 59 -1.67 -16.72 14.65
N SER A 60 -0.81 -16.71 15.67
CA SER A 60 0.00 -17.86 16.09
C SER A 60 -0.74 -18.80 17.06
N SER A 61 -2.04 -18.99 16.85
CA SER A 61 -2.75 -20.11 17.48
C SER A 61 -2.36 -21.39 16.72
N GLY A 62 -1.37 -22.09 17.27
CA GLY A 62 -0.63 -23.19 16.66
C GLY A 62 -1.42 -24.46 16.32
N ASP A 63 -2.36 -24.34 15.40
CA ASP A 63 -2.90 -25.46 14.64
C ASP A 63 -2.57 -25.23 13.18
N VAL A 64 -1.85 -26.19 12.58
CA VAL A 64 -1.77 -26.34 11.12
C VAL A 64 -3.14 -26.85 10.64
N SER A 65 -4.20 -26.07 10.87
CA SER A 65 -5.50 -26.32 10.30
C SER A 65 -5.46 -25.82 8.87
N ALA A 66 -5.59 -26.75 7.94
CA ALA A 66 -5.83 -26.47 6.54
C ALA A 66 -6.92 -25.38 6.40
N MET A 67 -6.53 -24.23 5.86
CA MET A 67 -7.40 -23.24 5.19
C MET A 67 -8.74 -22.93 5.91
N GLY A 68 -8.69 -22.16 6.99
CA GLY A 68 -9.82 -21.38 7.51
C GLY A 68 -9.39 -19.94 7.71
N ALA A 69 -10.16 -18.96 7.24
CA ALA A 69 -9.78 -17.56 7.07
C ALA A 69 -9.50 -16.81 8.40
N GLY A 70 -8.32 -17.04 8.99
CA GLY A 70 -7.79 -16.29 10.14
C GLY A 70 -7.23 -14.92 9.74
N CYS A 71 -6.92 -14.08 10.74
CA CYS A 71 -6.23 -12.81 10.53
C CYS A 71 -4.85 -13.05 9.88
N TRP A 72 -4.62 -12.40 8.74
CA TRP A 72 -3.34 -12.41 8.05
C TRP A 72 -2.90 -10.99 7.76
N VAL A 73 -1.67 -10.67 8.15
CA VAL A 73 -1.06 -9.36 7.97
C VAL A 73 0.22 -9.51 7.16
N THR A 74 0.41 -8.59 6.24
CA THR A 74 1.57 -8.52 5.36
C THR A 74 2.24 -7.17 5.54
N LEU A 75 3.56 -7.16 5.69
CA LEU A 75 4.39 -5.97 5.60
C LEU A 75 4.77 -5.76 4.13
N LEU A 76 4.35 -4.64 3.55
CA LEU A 76 4.68 -4.27 2.17
C LEU A 76 5.93 -3.40 2.10
N TYR A 77 6.06 -2.48 3.06
CA TYR A 77 7.12 -1.47 3.04
C TYR A 77 7.66 -1.21 4.44
N CYS A 78 8.99 -1.22 4.60
CA CYS A 78 9.65 -0.66 5.79
C CYS A 78 9.72 0.88 5.75
N ARG A 79 9.74 1.46 4.54
CA ARG A 79 9.63 2.89 4.28
C ARG A 79 8.82 3.08 3.01
N ASP A 80 7.55 3.43 3.17
CA ASP A 80 6.63 3.64 2.05
C ASP A 80 6.78 5.07 1.51
N PRO A 81 7.23 5.26 0.25
CA PRO A 81 7.38 6.59 -0.33
C PRO A 81 6.05 7.33 -0.49
N ARG A 82 4.91 6.62 -0.43
CA ARG A 82 3.57 7.20 -0.55
C ARG A 82 3.12 7.89 0.75
N TYR A 83 3.66 7.48 1.89
CA TYR A 83 3.18 7.89 3.22
C TYR A 83 4.31 8.35 4.15
N ASN A 84 4.98 9.46 3.81
CA ASN A 84 6.01 10.09 4.65
C ASN A 84 7.18 9.17 5.05
N GLY A 85 7.42 8.09 4.32
CA GLY A 85 8.45 7.09 4.64
C GLY A 85 8.11 6.20 5.82
N TRP A 86 6.85 6.17 6.27
CA TRP A 86 6.37 5.25 7.31
C TRP A 86 6.26 3.83 6.76
N ALA A 87 6.35 2.84 7.64
CA ALA A 87 6.11 1.47 7.21
C ALA A 87 4.63 1.24 6.92
N THR A 88 4.33 0.33 5.98
CA THR A 88 2.95 0.03 5.58
C THR A 88 2.71 -1.47 5.64
N CYS A 89 1.68 -1.86 6.37
CA CYS A 89 1.15 -3.22 6.39
C CYS A 89 -0.25 -3.25 5.79
N GLN A 90 -0.63 -4.40 5.24
CA GLN A 90 -1.98 -4.72 4.77
C GLN A 90 -2.53 -5.97 5.45
N GLN A 91 -3.85 -6.14 5.44
CA GLN A 91 -4.51 -7.31 5.98
C GLN A 91 -5.50 -7.96 5.01
N ASN A 92 -5.81 -9.23 5.22
CA ASN A 92 -6.77 -9.99 4.41
C ASN A 92 -8.27 -9.70 4.71
N GLY A 93 -8.57 -8.65 5.48
CA GLY A 93 -9.93 -8.28 5.89
C GLY A 93 -10.52 -9.16 7.01
N LYS A 94 -9.71 -10.00 7.66
CA LYS A 94 -10.14 -10.90 8.75
C LYS A 94 -9.58 -10.52 10.12
N CYS A 95 -8.75 -9.48 10.20
CA CYS A 95 -8.17 -9.01 11.45
C CYS A 95 -9.10 -8.01 12.15
N SER A 96 -9.22 -8.13 13.47
CA SER A 96 -9.60 -6.98 14.28
C SER A 96 -8.53 -5.88 14.17
N LEU A 97 -8.90 -4.64 14.50
CA LEU A 97 -7.94 -3.53 14.50
C LEU A 97 -6.71 -3.81 15.39
N GLN A 98 -6.94 -4.38 16.58
CA GLN A 98 -5.87 -4.69 17.52
C GLN A 98 -4.93 -5.77 16.96
N GLN A 99 -5.47 -6.85 16.38
CA GLN A 99 -4.66 -7.89 15.74
C GLN A 99 -3.86 -7.34 14.56
N PHE A 100 -4.46 -6.48 13.74
CA PHE A 100 -3.74 -5.88 12.60
C PHE A 100 -2.57 -5.01 13.09
N LYS A 101 -2.83 -4.15 14.07
CA LYS A 101 -1.81 -3.31 14.69
C LYS A 101 -0.67 -4.14 15.28
N ASP A 102 -0.98 -5.12 16.12
CA ASP A 102 0.03 -5.90 16.84
C ASP A 102 0.87 -6.76 15.88
N ASN A 103 0.24 -7.42 14.91
CA ASN A 103 0.96 -8.20 13.90
C ASN A 103 1.80 -7.31 12.98
N CYS A 104 1.33 -6.12 12.61
CA CYS A 104 2.11 -5.18 11.83
C CYS A 104 3.35 -4.69 12.58
N ILE A 105 3.21 -4.33 13.86
CA ILE A 105 4.34 -3.95 14.73
C ILE A 105 5.34 -5.11 14.85
N ALA A 106 4.86 -6.33 15.08
CA ALA A 106 5.70 -7.51 15.19
C ALA A 106 6.46 -7.80 13.89
N LEU A 107 5.79 -7.70 12.73
CA LEU A 107 6.41 -7.86 11.42
C LEU A 107 7.46 -6.79 11.15
N TYR A 108 7.15 -5.53 11.43
CA TYR A 108 8.09 -4.43 11.28
C TYR A 108 9.35 -4.65 12.12
N ASN A 109 9.19 -4.90 13.43
CA ASN A 109 10.32 -5.10 14.35
C ASN A 109 11.19 -6.30 13.97
N LYS A 110 10.60 -7.32 13.35
CA LYS A 110 11.33 -8.52 12.89
C LYS A 110 12.08 -8.28 11.58
N THR A 111 11.61 -7.36 10.73
CA THR A 111 12.01 -7.30 9.32
C THR A 111 12.84 -6.07 8.95
N CYS A 112 12.64 -4.90 9.58
CA CYS A 112 13.07 -3.59 9.05
C CYS A 112 14.38 -2.96 9.59
#